data_AF-A0A1M6H5G2-F1
#
_entry.id   AF-A0A1M6H5G2-F1
#
_cell.length_a   1.000
_cell.length_b   1.000
_cell.length_c   1.000
_cell.angle_alpha   90.00
_cell.angle_beta   90.00
_cell.angle_gamma   90.00
#
_symmetry.space_group_name_H-M   'P 1'
#
loop_
_entity.id
_entity.type
_entity.pdbx_description
1 polymer ?
#
loop_
_entity_poly.entity_id
_entity_poly.type
_entity_poly.pdbx_seq_one_letter_code
_entity_poly.pdbx_strand_id
1 'polypeptide(L)' 'MGHIDFQDDIEKNQHEEAINRLCEQFPGQQDQVRKNYLANLEPMIADASIRTYLPIFVSRKVKDYLEHH' A
#
# COMPACT_ATOMS: atom_id res chain seq x y z
N MET A 1 -12.71 -6.43 9.01
CA MET A 1 -11.97 -5.47 8.17
C MET A 1 -11.49 -4.39 9.11
N GLY A 2 -10.18 -4.30 9.34
CA GLY A 2 -9.63 -3.21 10.14
C GLY A 2 -9.80 -1.89 9.39
N HIS A 3 -9.98 -0.83 10.15
CA HIS A 3 -10.07 0.52 9.63
C HIS A 3 -8.63 1.06 9.54
N ILE A 4 -8.21 1.53 8.37
CA ILE A 4 -6.91 2.20 8.22
C ILE A 4 -7.11 3.68 8.51
N ASP A 5 -6.54 4.14 9.62
CA ASP A 5 -6.56 5.55 10.03
C ASP A 5 -5.30 6.26 9.54
N PHE A 6 -5.47 7.09 8.51
CA PHE A 6 -4.46 8.01 8.03
C PHE A 6 -4.35 9.23 8.95
N GLN A 7 -3.13 9.76 9.12
CA GLN A 7 -2.83 10.93 9.93
C GLN A 7 -3.40 12.21 9.31
N ASP A 8 -3.35 12.31 7.97
CA ASP A 8 -3.88 13.43 7.20
C ASP A 8 -4.19 13.02 5.75
N ASP A 9 -4.76 13.95 4.98
CA ASP A 9 -5.05 13.75 3.56
C ASP A 9 -3.78 13.55 2.71
N ILE A 10 -2.61 14.04 3.18
CA ILE A 10 -1.33 13.89 2.46
C ILE A 10 -0.90 12.42 2.53
N GLU A 11 -0.92 11.80 3.71
CA GLU A 11 -0.62 10.37 3.88
C GLU A 11 -1.56 9.52 3.02
N LYS A 12 -2.86 9.81 3.07
CA LYS A 12 -3.86 9.10 2.25
C LYS A 12 -3.53 9.22 0.76
N ASN A 13 -3.27 10.42 0.26
CA ASN A 13 -2.95 10.65 -1.15
C ASN A 13 -1.66 9.93 -1.57
N GLN A 14 -0.64 9.88 -0.69
CA GLN A 14 0.60 9.15 -0.97
C GLN A 14 0.35 7.64 -1.13
N HIS A 15 -0.54 7.06 -0.31
CA HIS A 15 -0.92 5.66 -0.44
C HIS A 15 -1.76 5.40 -1.70
N GLU A 16 -2.70 6.29 -2.03
CA GLU A 16 -3.50 6.18 -3.26
C GLU A 16 -2.62 6.30 -4.52
N GLU A 17 -1.68 7.23 -4.56
CA GLU A 17 -0.70 7.34 -5.65
C GLU A 17 0.16 6.09 -5.78
N ALA A 18 0.64 5.54 -4.65
CA ALA A 18 1.42 4.32 -4.64
C ALA A 18 0.64 3.11 -5.19
N ILE A 19 -0.63 2.96 -4.80
CA ILE A 19 -1.54 1.95 -5.34
C ILE A 19 -1.74 2.14 -6.85
N ASN A 20 -1.99 3.37 -7.31
CA ASN A 20 -2.20 3.67 -8.72
C ASN A 20 -0.96 3.29 -9.56
N ARG A 21 0.24 3.65 -9.11
CA ARG A 21 1.50 3.29 -9.78
C ARG A 21 1.74 1.78 -9.85
N LEU A 22 1.29 1.03 -8.84
CA LEU A 22 1.33 -0.44 -8.88
C LEU A 22 0.30 -0.99 -9.87
N CYS A 23 -0.90 -0.42 -9.91
CA CYS A 23 -1.93 -0.83 -10.87
C CYS A 23 -1.50 -0.59 -12.32
N GLU A 24 -0.74 0.49 -12.59
CA GLU A 24 -0.15 0.75 -13.90
C GLU A 24 0.95 -0.26 -14.26
N GLN A 25 1.73 -0.72 -13.28
CA GLN A 25 2.78 -1.73 -13.48
C GLN A 25 2.22 -3.15 -13.67
N PHE A 26 1.10 -3.47 -13.01
CA PHE A 26 0.47 -4.80 -13.04
C PHE A 26 -0.95 -4.70 -13.62
N PRO A 27 -1.10 -4.41 -14.93
CA PRO A 27 -2.40 -4.30 -15.55
C PRO A 27 -3.17 -5.63 -15.43
N GLY A 28 -4.45 -5.55 -15.05
CA GLY A 28 -5.31 -6.72 -14.81
C GLY A 28 -5.26 -7.31 -13.40
N GLN A 29 -4.38 -6.82 -12.52
CA GLN A 29 -4.27 -7.28 -11.12
C GLN A 29 -4.70 -6.21 -10.09
N GLN A 30 -5.50 -5.24 -10.50
CA GLN A 30 -5.82 -4.05 -9.70
C GLN A 30 -6.46 -4.37 -8.34
N ASP A 31 -7.44 -5.29 -8.32
CA ASP A 31 -8.06 -5.77 -7.08
C ASP A 31 -7.04 -6.45 -6.15
N GLN A 32 -6.14 -7.25 -6.73
CA GLN A 32 -5.11 -7.96 -5.99
C GLN A 32 -4.04 -6.99 -5.46
N VAL A 33 -3.64 -5.99 -6.24
CA VAL A 33 -2.77 -4.88 -5.81
C VAL A 33 -3.40 -4.19 -4.60
N ARG A 34 -4.64 -3.71 -4.71
CA ARG A 34 -5.33 -2.99 -3.62
C ARG A 34 -5.46 -3.84 -2.37
N LYS A 35 -5.93 -5.08 -2.52
CA LYS A 35 -6.11 -6.03 -1.41
C LYS A 35 -4.79 -6.30 -0.69
N ASN A 36 -3.72 -6.63 -1.44
CA ASN A 36 -2.42 -6.90 -0.84
C ASN A 36 -1.80 -5.64 -0.23
N TYR A 37 -1.98 -4.49 -0.85
CA TYR A 37 -1.48 -3.23 -0.33
C TYR A 37 -2.08 -2.91 1.03
N LEU A 38 -3.42 -2.91 1.14
CA LEU A 38 -4.10 -2.62 2.41
C LEU A 38 -3.78 -3.67 3.48
N ALA A 39 -3.73 -4.95 3.11
CA ALA A 39 -3.39 -6.03 4.03
C ALA A 39 -1.95 -5.92 4.59
N ASN A 40 -1.01 -5.37 3.82
CA ASN A 40 0.35 -5.12 4.29
C ASN A 40 0.48 -3.78 5.02
N LEU A 41 -0.34 -2.80 4.67
CA LEU A 41 -0.32 -1.48 5.30
C LEU A 41 -0.89 -1.49 6.71
N GLU A 42 -2.00 -2.21 6.94
CA GLU A 42 -2.69 -2.28 8.23
C GLU A 42 -1.77 -2.60 9.42
N PRO A 43 -0.97 -3.68 9.41
CA PRO A 43 -0.05 -3.97 10.51
C PRO A 43 1.10 -2.97 10.62
N MET A 44 1.53 -2.36 9.51
CA MET A 44 2.64 -1.39 9.51
C MET A 44 2.22 -0.04 10.10
N ILE A 45 1.00 0.42 9.83
CA ILE A 45 0.45 1.67 10.37
C ILE A 45 0.28 1.62 11.89
N ALA A 46 -0.07 0.44 12.42
CA ALA A 46 -0.25 0.22 13.85
C ALA A 46 1.08 0.29 14.63
N ASP A 47 2.20 -0.11 14.01
CA ASP A 47 3.52 -0.21 14.66
C ASP A 47 4.42 1.02 14.38
N ALA A 48 4.20 1.71 13.26
CA ALA A 48 5.09 2.77 12.81
C ALA A 48 4.87 4.11 13.54
N SER A 49 5.94 4.59 14.20
CA SER A 49 6.00 5.96 14.74
C SER A 49 6.21 7.03 13.65
N ILE A 50 6.77 6.66 12.49
CA ILE A 50 7.00 7.55 11.33
C ILE A 50 6.37 6.89 10.10
N ARG A 51 5.33 7.52 9.54
CA ARG A 51 4.51 6.93 8.47
C ARG A 51 4.87 7.37 7.05
N THR A 52 5.67 8.43 6.90
CA THR A 52 6.06 9.04 5.62
C THR A 52 6.65 8.06 4.59
N TYR A 53 7.31 6.99 5.05
CA TYR A 53 7.95 6.01 4.17
C TYR A 53 7.13 4.74 3.96
N LEU A 54 6.00 4.58 4.67
CA LEU A 54 5.13 3.41 4.54
C LEU A 54 4.65 3.18 3.10
N PRO A 55 4.29 4.22 2.32
CA PRO A 55 3.88 3.99 0.93
C PRO A 55 4.96 3.27 0.11
N ILE A 56 6.24 3.58 0.34
CA ILE A 56 7.38 2.98 -0.36
C ILE A 56 7.58 1.53 0.08
N PHE A 57 7.57 1.28 1.39
CA PHE A 57 7.79 -0.08 1.93
C PHE A 57 6.68 -1.04 1.54
N VAL A 58 5.42 -0.62 1.67
CA VAL A 58 4.27 -1.43 1.26
C VAL A 58 4.32 -1.68 -0.25
N SER A 59 4.65 -0.66 -1.05
CA SER A 59 4.74 -0.83 -2.50
C SER A 59 5.77 -1.88 -2.92
N ARG A 60 6.96 -1.85 -2.32
CA ARG A 60 8.00 -2.84 -2.60
C ARG A 60 7.55 -4.25 -2.23
N LYS A 61 6.93 -4.41 -1.06
CA LYS A 61 6.46 -5.71 -0.60
C LYS A 61 5.36 -6.29 -1.49
N VAL A 62 4.42 -5.44 -1.92
CA VAL A 62 3.36 -5.85 -2.87
C VAL A 62 3.95 -6.19 -4.22
N LYS A 63 4.89 -5.38 -4.72
CA LYS A 63 5.58 -5.64 -5.98
C LYS A 63 6.32 -6.99 -5.96
N ASP A 64 7.14 -7.24 -4.95
CA ASP A 64 7.85 -8.51 -4.78
C ASP A 64 6.86 -9.69 -4.77
N TYR A 65 5.73 -9.55 -4.08
CA TYR A 65 4.70 -10.59 -4.05
C TYR A 65 4.10 -10.86 -5.44
N LEU A 66 3.79 -9.81 -6.20
CA LEU A 66 3.19 -9.92 -7.54
C LEU A 66 4.17 -10.38 -8.63
N GLU A 67 5.48 -10.19 -8.45
CA GLU A 67 6.50 -10.65 -9.41
C GLU A 67 6.86 -12.13 -9.22
N HIS A 68 6.63 -12.68 -8.03
CA HIS A 68 7.04 -14.05 -7.68
C HIS A 68 5.86 -15.02 -7.48
N HIS A 69 4.61 -14.62 -7.73
CA HIS A 69 3.40 -15.45 -7.68
C HIS A 69 2.53 -15.19 -8.91
#